data_AF-A0A437P9E0-F1
#
_entry.id   AF-A0A437P9E0-F1
#
_cell.length_a   1.000
_cell.length_b   1.000
_cell.length_c   1.000
_cell.angle_alpha   90.00
_cell.angle_beta   90.00
_cell.angle_gamma   90.00
#
_symmetry.space_group_name_H-M   'P 1'
#
loop_
_entity.id
_entity.type
_entity.pdbx_description
1 polymer ?
#
loop_
_entity_poly.entity_id
_entity_poly.type
_entity_poly.pdbx_seq_one_letter_code
_entity_poly.pdbx_strand_id
1 'polypeptide(L)'
;MAPPDSPVLLRESVLDALETSRAAYKIGNTATALGVILTVFERHLGERAEGWFNAATGEPTRKGAVPLETVFGVREIPVETAAVVRSVVDRLVGDRSVPAGERWRALEVLARPTM
;
A
#
# COMPACT_ATOMS: atom_id res chain seq x y z
N MET A 1 30.80 0.41 6.36
CA MET A 1 29.39 0.84 6.29
C MET A 1 28.55 -0.42 6.13
N ALA A 2 27.75 -0.78 7.14
CA ALA A 2 26.91 -1.96 7.04
C ALA A 2 25.79 -1.72 6.00
N PRO A 3 25.31 -2.76 5.30
CA PRO A 3 24.20 -2.62 4.36
C PRO A 3 22.96 -2.08 5.09
N PRO A 4 22.11 -1.27 4.41
CA PRO A 4 20.93 -0.64 5.02
C PRO A 4 19.96 -1.65 5.64
N ASP A 5 19.99 -2.91 5.18
CA ASP A 5 19.13 -4.00 5.66
C ASP A 5 19.82 -4.92 6.67
N SER A 6 20.89 -4.46 7.34
CA SER A 6 21.53 -5.24 8.41
C SER A 6 20.52 -5.49 9.55
N PRO A 7 20.29 -6.75 9.97
CA PRO A 7 19.29 -7.09 10.98
C PRO A 7 19.54 -6.40 12.33
N VAL A 8 20.77 -5.99 12.62
CA VAL A 8 21.14 -5.22 13.81
C VAL A 8 20.67 -3.77 13.70
N LEU A 9 20.87 -3.12 12.54
CA LEU A 9 20.43 -1.74 12.32
C LEU A 9 18.90 -1.62 12.28
N LEU A 10 18.22 -2.64 11.74
CA LEU A 10 16.75 -2.71 11.75
C LEU A 10 16.22 -2.82 13.19
N ARG A 11 16.90 -3.58 14.05
CA ARG A 11 16.50 -3.72 15.46
C ARG A 11 16.65 -2.40 16.23
N GLU A 12 17.78 -1.72 16.07
CA GLU A 12 18.05 -0.46 16.77
C GLU A 12 17.05 0.64 16.35
N SER A 13 16.81 0.80 15.05
CA SER A 13 15.84 1.78 14.53
C SER A 13 14.39 1.55 15.01
N VAL A 14 13.97 0.29 15.15
CA VAL A 14 12.66 -0.05 15.71
C VAL A 14 12.58 0.32 17.20
N LEU A 15 13.64 0.07 17.97
CA LEU A 15 13.68 0.44 19.39
C LEU A 15 13.67 1.96 19.58
N ASP A 16 14.40 2.69 18.76
CA ASP A 16 14.41 4.17 18.80
C ASP A 16 13.04 4.76 18.47
N ALA A 17 12.34 4.21 17.50
CA ALA A 17 10.98 4.62 17.16
C ALA A 17 9.99 4.36 18.32
N LEU A 18 10.14 3.23 19.00
CA LEU A 18 9.34 2.90 20.19
C LEU A 18 9.61 3.88 21.33
N GLU A 19 10.88 4.14 21.67
CA GLU A 19 11.23 5.07 22.74
C GLU A 19 10.79 6.51 22.42
N THR A 20 10.94 6.94 21.17
CA THR A 20 10.45 8.26 20.71
C THR A 20 8.94 8.36 20.85
N SER A 21 8.20 7.33 20.43
CA SER A 21 6.73 7.30 20.54
C SER A 21 6.27 7.28 22.00
N ARG A 22 6.98 6.54 22.87
CA ARG A 22 6.72 6.52 24.31
C ARG A 22 6.95 7.89 24.93
N ALA A 23 8.06 8.55 24.61
CA ALA A 23 8.39 9.87 25.11
C ALA A 23 7.38 10.93 24.65
N ALA A 24 7.02 10.93 23.35
CA ALA A 24 6.11 11.90 22.75
C ALA A 24 4.69 11.86 23.36
N TYR A 25 4.21 10.67 23.72
CA TYR A 25 2.85 10.47 24.26
C TYR A 25 2.82 10.15 25.77
N LYS A 26 3.97 10.21 26.47
CA LYS A 26 4.14 9.81 27.89
C LYS A 26 3.58 8.42 28.21
N ILE A 27 3.80 7.48 27.31
CA ILE A 27 3.25 6.12 27.40
C ILE A 27 4.18 5.21 28.22
N GLY A 28 3.67 4.66 29.32
CA GLY A 28 4.38 3.64 30.10
C GLY A 28 4.39 2.24 29.46
N ASN A 29 3.42 1.94 28.58
CA ASN A 29 3.19 0.62 27.98
C ASN A 29 3.66 0.53 26.52
N THR A 30 4.62 -0.36 26.26
CA THR A 30 5.17 -0.63 24.92
C THR A 30 4.11 -1.01 23.88
N ALA A 31 3.05 -1.73 24.26
CA ALA A 31 1.98 -2.10 23.34
C ALA A 31 1.20 -0.88 22.83
N THR A 32 0.98 0.11 23.70
CA THR A 32 0.31 1.37 23.31
C THR A 32 1.20 2.23 22.41
N ALA A 33 2.52 2.26 22.66
CA ALA A 33 3.46 2.94 21.79
C ALA A 33 3.53 2.31 20.40
N LEU A 34 3.51 0.97 20.32
CA LEU A 34 3.39 0.26 19.04
C LEU A 34 2.07 0.59 18.34
N GLY A 35 0.96 0.64 19.09
CA GLY A 35 -0.34 1.05 18.55
C GLY A 35 -0.30 2.42 17.88
N VAL A 36 0.33 3.42 18.52
CA VAL A 36 0.52 4.76 17.94
C VAL A 36 1.35 4.71 16.65
N ILE A 37 2.45 3.95 16.64
CA ILE A 37 3.27 3.78 15.44
C ILE A 37 2.44 3.19 14.30
N LEU A 38 1.62 2.17 14.59
CA LEU A 38 0.75 1.55 13.60
C LEU A 38 -0.32 2.52 13.08
N THR A 39 -0.94 3.31 13.94
CA THR A 39 -1.91 4.34 13.52
C THR A 39 -1.26 5.37 12.60
N VAL A 40 -0.04 5.84 12.92
CA VAL A 40 0.72 6.74 12.06
C VAL A 40 1.04 6.04 10.74
N PHE A 41 1.53 4.81 10.79
CA PHE A 41 1.83 4.01 9.59
C PHE A 41 0.62 3.88 8.67
N GLU A 42 -0.56 3.57 9.21
CA GLU A 42 -1.80 3.42 8.44
C GLU A 42 -2.24 4.73 7.79
N ARG A 43 -2.11 5.85 8.51
CA ARG A 43 -2.41 7.18 7.97
C ARG A 43 -1.54 7.57 6.78
N HIS A 44 -0.30 7.07 6.71
CA HIS A 44 0.66 7.41 5.66
C HIS A 44 0.77 6.31 4.58
N LEU A 45 -0.19 5.37 4.50
CA LEU A 45 -0.17 4.33 3.46
C LEU A 45 -0.16 4.91 2.04
N GLY A 46 -0.91 5.98 1.79
CA GLY A 46 -0.99 6.63 0.47
C GLY A 46 0.30 7.35 0.07
N GLU A 47 1.04 7.92 1.03
CA GLU A 47 2.34 8.57 0.77
C GLU A 47 3.40 7.58 0.29
N ARG A 48 3.19 6.28 0.53
CA ARG A 48 4.10 5.23 0.06
C ARG A 48 4.04 5.01 -1.45
N ALA A 49 3.03 5.54 -2.14
CA ALA A 49 2.99 5.59 -3.59
C ALA A 49 4.25 6.30 -4.17
N GLU A 50 4.83 7.27 -3.44
CA GLU A 50 6.05 7.98 -3.84
C GLU A 50 7.27 7.05 -4.02
N GLY A 51 7.28 5.90 -3.32
CA GLY A 51 8.32 4.89 -3.48
C GLY A 51 8.22 4.09 -4.78
N TRP A 52 7.09 4.17 -5.47
CA TRP A 52 6.75 3.39 -6.66
C TRP A 52 6.62 4.24 -7.93
N PHE A 53 6.20 5.50 -7.78
CA PHE A 53 5.90 6.40 -8.89
C PHE A 53 6.66 7.71 -8.78
N ASN A 54 7.02 8.29 -9.92
CA ASN A 54 7.54 9.63 -9.97
C ASN A 54 6.41 10.62 -9.70
N ALA A 55 6.52 11.45 -8.66
CA ALA A 55 5.46 12.37 -8.28
C ALA A 55 5.10 13.41 -9.36
N ALA A 56 6.04 13.75 -10.25
CA ALA A 56 5.82 14.73 -11.32
C ALA A 56 5.22 14.12 -12.60
N THR A 57 5.61 12.89 -12.94
CA THR A 57 5.17 12.24 -14.20
C THR A 57 4.12 11.15 -14.01
N GLY A 58 3.96 10.63 -12.79
CA GLY A 58 3.13 9.46 -12.47
C GLY A 58 3.71 8.13 -12.97
N GLU A 59 4.90 8.15 -13.59
CA GLU A 59 5.50 6.94 -14.17
C GLU A 59 6.12 6.03 -13.10
N PRO A 60 6.06 4.69 -13.27
CA PRO A 60 6.72 3.75 -12.37
C PRO A 60 8.24 3.96 -12.32
N THR A 61 8.80 4.06 -11.13
CA THR A 61 10.26 4.22 -10.92
C THR A 61 10.98 2.88 -10.74
N ARG A 62 10.22 1.80 -10.47
CA ARG A 62 10.73 0.46 -10.18
C ARG A 62 9.88 -0.60 -10.89
N LYS A 63 10.50 -1.76 -11.16
CA LYS A 63 9.80 -2.94 -11.71
C LYS A 63 9.26 -3.82 -10.58
N GLY A 64 8.16 -4.53 -10.84
CA GLY A 64 7.61 -5.53 -9.93
C GLY A 64 6.14 -5.31 -9.62
N ALA A 65 5.64 -6.02 -8.61
CA ALA A 65 4.29 -5.87 -8.09
C ALA A 65 4.28 -4.85 -6.93
N VAL A 66 3.24 -4.03 -6.89
CA VAL A 66 3.01 -3.04 -5.84
C VAL A 66 1.83 -3.49 -4.97
N PRO A 67 1.89 -3.38 -3.63
CA PRO A 67 0.73 -3.60 -2.78
C PRO A 67 -0.35 -2.56 -3.06
N LEU A 68 -1.57 -2.99 -3.34
CA LEU A 68 -2.68 -2.10 -3.76
C LEU A 68 -3.01 -1.04 -2.71
N GLU A 69 -2.87 -1.36 -1.43
CA GLU A 69 -3.10 -0.43 -0.32
C GLU A 69 -2.14 0.77 -0.34
N THR A 70 -0.95 0.61 -0.94
CA THR A 70 0.00 1.72 -1.11
C THR A 70 -0.34 2.60 -2.31
N VAL A 71 -1.15 2.10 -3.26
CA VAL A 71 -1.63 2.88 -4.42
C VAL A 71 -2.94 3.58 -4.09
N PHE A 72 -3.87 2.88 -3.44
CA PHE A 72 -5.20 3.40 -3.12
C PHE A 72 -5.28 4.11 -1.77
N GLY A 73 -4.27 3.97 -0.91
CA GLY A 73 -4.25 4.54 0.44
C GLY A 73 -5.25 3.91 1.42
N VAL A 74 -5.90 2.80 1.02
CA VAL A 74 -6.90 2.08 1.83
C VAL A 74 -6.64 0.58 1.77
N ARG A 75 -6.92 -0.12 2.87
CA ARG A 75 -6.80 -1.59 2.96
C ARG A 75 -8.07 -2.31 2.55
N GLU A 76 -9.21 -1.64 2.70
CA GLU A 76 -10.53 -2.18 2.48
C GLU A 76 -11.39 -1.17 1.73
N ILE A 77 -12.38 -1.68 1.00
CA ILE A 77 -13.42 -0.90 0.34
C ILE A 77 -14.78 -1.43 0.82
N PRO A 78 -15.86 -0.61 0.75
CA PRO A 78 -17.20 -1.09 1.06
C PRO A 78 -17.58 -2.34 0.26
N VAL A 79 -18.35 -3.23 0.87
CA VAL A 79 -18.73 -4.52 0.26
C VAL A 79 -19.52 -4.31 -1.03
N GLU A 80 -20.35 -3.28 -1.07
CA GLU A 80 -21.13 -2.88 -2.23
C GLU A 80 -20.20 -2.47 -3.39
N THR A 81 -19.16 -1.69 -3.09
CA THR A 81 -18.13 -1.32 -4.07
C THR A 81 -17.37 -2.56 -4.56
N ALA A 82 -17.00 -3.47 -3.65
CA ALA A 82 -16.33 -4.71 -4.00
C ALA A 82 -17.19 -5.59 -4.94
N ALA A 83 -18.50 -5.64 -4.72
CA ALA A 83 -19.44 -6.38 -5.57
C ALA A 83 -19.49 -5.80 -6.99
N VAL A 84 -19.52 -4.47 -7.12
CA VAL A 84 -19.48 -3.78 -8.41
C VAL A 84 -18.18 -4.07 -9.14
N VAL A 85 -17.03 -3.89 -8.47
CA VAL A 85 -15.70 -4.16 -9.04
C VAL A 85 -15.63 -5.61 -9.53
N ARG A 86 -16.03 -6.57 -8.69
CA ARG A 86 -16.04 -7.99 -9.04
C ARG A 86 -16.90 -8.27 -10.27
N SER A 87 -18.11 -7.72 -10.33
CA SER A 87 -19.03 -7.92 -11.46
C SER A 87 -18.42 -7.44 -12.78
N VAL A 88 -17.79 -6.26 -12.79
CA VAL A 88 -17.15 -5.71 -13.99
C VAL A 88 -15.95 -6.57 -14.42
N VAL A 89 -15.11 -6.99 -13.47
CA VAL A 89 -13.97 -7.87 -13.74
C VAL A 89 -14.44 -9.21 -14.32
N ASP A 90 -15.44 -9.85 -13.69
CA ASP A 90 -15.95 -11.15 -14.14
C ASP A 90 -16.57 -11.06 -15.54
N ARG A 91 -17.24 -9.94 -15.86
CA ARG A 91 -17.73 -9.67 -17.23
C ARG A 91 -16.58 -9.59 -18.24
N LEU A 92 -15.53 -8.82 -17.95
CA LEU A 92 -14.36 -8.66 -18.83
C LEU A 92 -13.53 -9.94 -18.98
N VAL A 93 -13.61 -10.85 -18.00
CA VAL A 93 -13.03 -12.19 -18.14
C VAL A 93 -13.93 -13.07 -19.01
N GLY A 94 -15.26 -13.01 -18.80
CA GLY A 94 -16.23 -13.80 -19.54
C GLY A 94 -16.27 -13.49 -21.04
N ASP A 95 -16.10 -12.22 -21.41
CA ASP A 95 -16.01 -11.77 -22.81
C ASP A 95 -14.60 -11.93 -23.44
N ARG A 96 -13.63 -12.44 -22.66
CA ARG A 96 -12.22 -12.63 -23.02
C ARG A 96 -11.43 -11.35 -23.30
N SER A 97 -11.94 -10.18 -22.87
CA SER A 97 -11.16 -8.94 -22.88
C SER A 97 -9.97 -8.99 -21.92
N VAL A 98 -10.06 -9.81 -20.87
CA VAL A 98 -9.02 -10.01 -19.86
C VAL A 98 -8.78 -11.52 -19.60
N PRO A 99 -7.53 -11.99 -19.53
CA PRO A 99 -7.23 -13.36 -19.14
C PRO A 99 -7.68 -13.66 -17.70
N ALA A 100 -8.23 -14.86 -17.45
CA ALA A 100 -8.72 -15.24 -16.13
C ALA A 100 -7.65 -15.22 -15.02
N GLY A 101 -6.38 -15.45 -15.37
CA GLY A 101 -5.23 -15.39 -14.46
C GLY A 101 -4.67 -13.98 -14.22
N GLU A 102 -5.11 -12.98 -14.98
CA GLU A 102 -4.58 -11.62 -14.95
C GLU A 102 -5.68 -10.57 -14.75
N ARG A 103 -6.59 -10.86 -13.81
CA ARG A 103 -7.80 -10.04 -13.53
C ARG A 103 -7.51 -8.56 -13.29
N TRP A 104 -6.32 -8.19 -12.77
CA TRP A 104 -5.94 -6.78 -12.58
C TRP A 104 -5.91 -5.98 -13.88
N ARG A 105 -5.69 -6.63 -15.03
CA ARG A 105 -5.76 -5.96 -16.36
C ARG A 105 -7.12 -5.38 -16.67
N ALA A 106 -8.18 -5.77 -15.96
CA ALA A 106 -9.47 -5.11 -16.06
C ALA A 106 -9.37 -3.60 -15.78
N LEU A 107 -8.52 -3.19 -14.83
CA LEU A 107 -8.29 -1.77 -14.54
C LEU A 107 -7.59 -1.06 -15.72
N GLU A 108 -6.68 -1.75 -16.41
CA GLU A 108 -6.03 -1.20 -17.61
C GLU A 108 -7.02 -1.00 -18.75
N VAL A 109 -7.96 -1.93 -18.93
CA VAL A 109 -9.03 -1.81 -19.94
C VAL A 109 -9.96 -0.64 -19.60
N LEU A 110 -10.38 -0.51 -18.33
CA LEU A 110 -11.27 0.56 -17.87
C LEU A 110 -10.60 1.94 -17.88
N ALA A 111 -9.28 2.01 -17.67
CA ALA A 111 -8.53 3.26 -17.69
C ALA A 111 -8.24 3.78 -19.11
N ARG A 112 -8.47 2.97 -20.16
CA ARG A 112 -8.34 3.46 -21.53
C ARG A 112 -9.43 4.50 -21.79
N PRO A 113 -9.08 5.68 -22.30
CA PRO A 113 -10.07 6.67 -22.68
C PRO A 113 -11.02 6.06 -23.72
N THR A 114 -12.31 6.11 -23.44
CA THR A 114 -13.34 5.74 -24.43
C THR A 114 -13.38 6.87 -25.45
N MET A 115 -12.96 6.60 -26.69
CA MET A 115 -13.12 7.52 -27.82
C MET A 115 -14.59 7.72 -28.16
#